data_AF-A0A9Q9SA86-F1
#
_entry.id   AF-A0A9Q9SA86-F1
#
_cell.length_a   1.000
_cell.length_b   1.000
_cell.length_c   1.000
_cell.angle_alpha   90.00
_cell.angle_beta   90.00
_cell.angle_gamma   90.00
#
_symmetry.space_group_name_H-M   'P 1'
#
loop_
_entity.id
_entity.type
_entity.pdbx_description
1 polymer ?
#
loop_
_entity_poly.entity_id
_entity_poly.type
_entity_poly.pdbx_seq_one_letter_code
_entity_poly.pdbx_strand_id
1 'polypeptide(L)'
;MSLITDLPAIFDHFSAARQQGFLTVMELKEQNIPLVGTYCTFMPQEIPLAAGAVVVSLCSTSDETIEEAEKDLPRNLCPLIKSSYGFGKTDKCPYFYFSDLVVGETTCDGKKKMYEYMAEFKAVHVMQLPNSASDDASRALWKAEILRLQKAVEDRFGTPITEAALREAIILKNRERRALANFYRVGQLNPPALSGSDILKVVYGATFRFDKAALIDELNDMADRVRLQWQEGKRLAARPRILITGCPIGGAAEKVVKAIEDNGGWVVGFENCTGAKATERCVEETGDVYDALTDKYLAIGCSCISPNDQRLSLLSQMVDEYQADGVVDVILQACHTYAVESLAIKRHVRQQHDIPYIAIETDYSTADIGQLSTRVAAFIEML
;
A
#
# COMPACT_ATOMS: atom_id res chain seq x y z
N MET A 1 -19.99 -19.98 12.05
CA MET A 1 -18.60 -20.44 11.82
C MET A 1 -17.79 -19.96 13.01
N SER A 2 -16.90 -20.78 13.59
CA SER A 2 -16.04 -20.34 14.70
C SER A 2 -14.87 -19.53 14.15
N LEU A 3 -14.67 -18.31 14.66
CA LEU A 3 -13.49 -17.50 14.37
C LEU A 3 -12.24 -18.21 14.94
N ILE A 4 -11.09 -18.04 14.29
CA ILE A 4 -9.82 -18.60 14.78
C ILE A 4 -9.36 -17.74 15.97
N THR A 5 -9.16 -18.36 17.13
CA THR A 5 -8.74 -17.68 18.38
C THR A 5 -7.48 -18.29 18.99
N ASP A 6 -6.97 -19.38 18.42
CA ASP A 6 -5.81 -20.10 18.96
C ASP A 6 -4.49 -19.48 18.48
N LEU A 7 -3.43 -19.64 19.27
CA LEU A 7 -2.07 -19.27 18.86
C LEU A 7 -1.48 -20.34 17.92
N PRO A 8 -0.71 -19.95 16.88
CA PRO A 8 0.01 -20.90 16.06
C PRO A 8 1.15 -21.55 16.85
N ALA A 9 1.50 -22.79 16.51
CA ALA A 9 2.54 -23.55 17.19
C ALA A 9 3.92 -22.87 17.20
N ILE A 10 4.15 -21.93 16.28
CA ILE A 10 5.41 -21.18 16.14
C ILE A 10 5.44 -19.84 16.89
N PHE A 11 4.40 -19.53 17.68
CA PHE A 11 4.25 -18.23 18.36
C PHE A 11 5.43 -17.85 19.26
N ASP A 12 5.97 -18.80 20.02
CA ASP A 12 7.06 -18.58 20.96
C ASP A 12 8.39 -18.21 20.26
N HIS A 13 8.48 -18.39 18.94
CA HIS A 13 9.66 -18.07 18.13
C HIS A 13 9.56 -16.73 17.40
N PHE A 14 8.47 -15.98 17.61
CA PHE A 14 8.27 -14.68 16.97
C PHE A 14 9.03 -13.55 17.65
N SER A 15 9.34 -12.50 16.87
CA SER A 15 9.84 -11.24 17.42
C SER A 15 8.77 -10.56 18.28
N ALA A 16 9.19 -9.71 19.23
CA ALA A 16 8.26 -9.01 20.12
C ALA A 16 7.19 -8.21 19.37
N ALA A 17 7.57 -7.53 18.28
CA ALA A 17 6.60 -6.79 17.44
C ALA A 17 5.56 -7.71 16.80
N ARG A 18 5.96 -8.91 16.36
CA ARG A 18 5.07 -9.91 15.78
C ARG A 18 4.17 -10.53 16.86
N GLN A 19 4.70 -10.81 18.05
CA GLN A 19 3.90 -11.25 19.20
C GLN A 19 2.83 -10.21 19.56
N GLN A 20 3.18 -8.93 19.62
CA GLN A 20 2.21 -7.86 19.89
C GLN A 20 1.14 -7.78 18.80
N GLY A 21 1.52 -7.93 17.52
CA GLY A 21 0.58 -7.99 16.41
C GLY A 21 -0.39 -9.17 16.52
N PHE A 22 0.10 -10.35 16.92
CA PHE A 22 -0.73 -11.51 17.24
C PHE A 22 -1.73 -11.21 18.35
N LEU A 23 -1.28 -10.69 19.49
CA LEU A 23 -2.15 -10.38 20.63
C LEU A 23 -3.24 -9.37 20.24
N THR A 24 -2.85 -8.31 19.51
CA THR A 24 -3.78 -7.28 19.04
C THR A 24 -4.90 -7.87 18.17
N VAL A 25 -4.56 -8.79 17.26
CA VAL A 25 -5.58 -9.41 16.39
C VAL A 25 -6.38 -10.47 17.15
N MET A 26 -5.74 -11.21 18.05
CA MET A 26 -6.40 -12.19 18.90
C MET A 26 -7.49 -11.54 19.76
N GLU A 27 -7.22 -10.37 20.35
CA GLU A 27 -8.22 -9.57 21.08
C GLU A 27 -9.45 -9.23 20.21
N LEU A 28 -9.24 -8.89 18.93
CA LEU A 28 -10.34 -8.66 17.99
C LEU A 28 -11.15 -9.95 17.76
N LYS A 29 -10.48 -11.08 17.65
CA LYS A 29 -11.14 -12.39 17.48
C LYS A 29 -11.92 -12.82 18.70
N GLU A 30 -11.40 -12.60 19.90
CA GLU A 30 -12.11 -12.84 21.15
C GLU A 30 -13.38 -11.96 21.28
N GLN A 31 -13.35 -10.76 20.71
CA GLN A 31 -14.51 -9.86 20.59
C GLN A 31 -15.47 -10.24 19.45
N ASN A 32 -15.22 -11.33 18.74
CA ASN A 32 -15.95 -11.77 17.55
C ASN A 32 -15.93 -10.79 16.38
N ILE A 33 -14.89 -9.97 16.26
CA ILE A 33 -14.72 -9.04 15.14
C ILE A 33 -14.07 -9.79 13.96
N PRO A 34 -14.71 -9.85 12.78
CA PRO A 34 -14.12 -10.50 11.61
C PRO A 34 -12.91 -9.71 11.08
N LEU A 35 -11.97 -10.42 10.45
CA LEU A 35 -10.77 -9.82 9.85
C LEU A 35 -10.70 -10.19 8.36
N VAL A 36 -10.59 -9.18 7.51
CA VAL A 36 -10.37 -9.34 6.07
C VAL A 36 -8.96 -8.87 5.71
N GLY A 37 -8.18 -9.79 5.15
CA GLY A 37 -6.86 -9.52 4.63
C GLY A 37 -6.90 -9.05 3.18
N THR A 38 -6.09 -8.07 2.82
CA THR A 38 -5.96 -7.58 1.43
C THR A 38 -4.51 -7.45 0.99
N TYR A 39 -4.27 -7.64 -0.31
CA TYR A 39 -2.96 -7.49 -0.95
C TYR A 39 -2.90 -6.33 -1.95
N CYS A 40 -3.98 -5.57 -2.12
CA CYS A 40 -3.98 -4.45 -3.06
C CYS A 40 -4.88 -3.31 -2.59
N THR A 41 -4.54 -2.11 -3.07
CA THR A 41 -5.30 -0.89 -2.82
C THR A 41 -6.58 -0.80 -3.66
N PHE A 42 -6.79 -1.72 -4.61
CA PHE A 42 -8.01 -1.83 -5.40
C PHE A 42 -9.19 -2.40 -4.60
N MET A 43 -8.96 -3.27 -3.60
CA MET A 43 -10.07 -3.79 -2.79
C MET A 43 -10.85 -2.66 -2.10
N PRO A 44 -12.18 -2.56 -2.30
CA PRO A 44 -13.01 -1.59 -1.59
C PRO A 44 -13.15 -1.94 -0.11
N GLN A 45 -12.30 -1.36 0.73
CA GLN A 45 -12.27 -1.60 2.18
C GLN A 45 -13.57 -1.24 2.88
N GLU A 46 -14.37 -0.35 2.30
CA GLU A 46 -15.69 0.04 2.77
C GLU A 46 -16.65 -1.15 2.85
N ILE A 47 -16.53 -2.14 1.96
CA ILE A 47 -17.41 -3.31 1.92
C ILE A 47 -17.27 -4.18 3.18
N PRO A 48 -16.08 -4.71 3.53
CA PRO A 48 -15.91 -5.46 4.77
C PRO A 48 -16.13 -4.60 6.03
N LEU A 49 -15.77 -3.31 6.00
CA LEU A 49 -16.05 -2.41 7.13
C LEU A 49 -17.55 -2.27 7.39
N ALA A 50 -18.37 -2.17 6.35
CA ALA A 50 -19.83 -2.10 6.47
C ALA A 50 -20.46 -3.39 7.03
N ALA A 51 -19.75 -4.52 6.95
CA ALA A 51 -20.13 -5.77 7.60
C ALA A 51 -19.60 -5.91 9.04
N GLY A 52 -18.95 -4.86 9.58
CA GLY A 52 -18.34 -4.88 10.92
C GLY A 52 -16.99 -5.58 10.99
N ALA A 53 -16.37 -5.91 9.86
CA ALA A 53 -15.04 -6.51 9.82
C ALA A 53 -13.95 -5.42 9.84
N VAL A 54 -12.80 -5.74 10.42
CA VAL A 54 -11.58 -4.95 10.24
C VAL A 54 -10.82 -5.40 9.00
N VAL A 55 -10.04 -4.50 8.40
CA VAL A 55 -9.22 -4.77 7.22
C VAL A 55 -7.74 -4.59 7.52
N VAL A 56 -6.91 -5.50 7.03
CA VAL A 56 -5.45 -5.44 7.18
C VAL A 56 -4.73 -5.70 5.85
N SER A 57 -3.67 -4.94 5.58
CA SER A 57 -2.77 -5.26 4.47
C SER A 57 -1.88 -6.44 4.83
N LEU A 58 -1.78 -7.40 3.92
CA LEU A 58 -0.98 -8.61 4.07
C LEU A 58 0.30 -8.60 3.24
N CYS A 59 0.56 -7.54 2.47
CA CYS A 59 1.78 -7.42 1.68
C CYS A 59 3.01 -7.42 2.60
N SER A 60 3.75 -8.51 2.58
CA SER A 60 4.98 -8.62 3.35
C SER A 60 6.17 -8.05 2.59
N THR A 61 7.13 -7.56 3.37
CA THR A 61 8.30 -6.81 2.93
C THR A 61 9.60 -7.36 3.51
N SER A 62 9.59 -8.61 3.96
CA SER A 62 10.76 -9.31 4.51
C SER A 62 11.17 -10.47 3.61
N ASP A 63 12.46 -10.77 3.56
CA ASP A 63 13.02 -11.92 2.86
C ASP A 63 12.89 -13.26 3.63
N GLU A 64 12.49 -13.22 4.90
CA GLU A 64 12.47 -14.37 5.84
C GLU A 64 11.83 -15.65 5.28
N THR A 65 10.75 -15.50 4.52
CA THR A 65 9.93 -16.63 4.03
C THR A 65 10.03 -16.87 2.53
N ILE A 66 10.94 -16.16 1.84
CA ILE A 66 11.10 -16.30 0.39
C ILE A 66 11.53 -17.72 0.03
N GLU A 67 12.47 -18.32 0.75
CA GLU A 67 12.93 -19.70 0.48
C GLU A 67 11.79 -20.73 0.60
N GLU A 68 10.90 -20.56 1.57
CA GLU A 68 9.73 -21.43 1.75
C GLU A 68 8.68 -21.27 0.64
N ALA A 69 8.52 -20.04 0.14
CA ALA A 69 7.66 -19.76 -1.00
C ALA A 69 8.22 -20.34 -2.31
N GLU A 70 9.55 -20.33 -2.48
CA GLU A 70 10.22 -20.83 -3.70
C GLU A 70 10.13 -22.35 -3.89
N LYS A 71 9.62 -23.08 -2.89
CA LYS A 71 9.27 -24.50 -3.04
C LYS A 71 8.06 -24.70 -3.96
N ASP A 72 7.17 -23.70 -4.07
CA ASP A 72 5.95 -23.76 -4.88
C ASP A 72 5.96 -22.70 -6.00
N LEU A 73 6.59 -21.55 -5.75
CA LEU A 73 6.66 -20.41 -6.66
C LEU A 73 8.04 -20.32 -7.32
N PRO A 74 8.13 -19.81 -8.56
CA PRO A 74 9.43 -19.71 -9.23
C PRO A 74 10.31 -18.60 -8.63
N ARG A 75 11.63 -18.80 -8.66
CA ARG A 75 12.61 -17.84 -8.09
C ARG A 75 12.54 -16.47 -8.75
N ASN A 76 12.31 -16.43 -10.06
CA ASN A 76 12.17 -15.21 -10.88
C ASN A 76 10.77 -14.59 -10.77
N LEU A 77 10.23 -14.53 -9.54
CA LEU A 77 8.96 -13.90 -9.22
C LEU A 77 9.17 -12.74 -8.25
N CYS A 78 8.29 -11.74 -8.32
CA CYS A 78 8.32 -10.56 -7.46
C CYS A 78 8.51 -10.93 -5.97
N PRO A 79 9.50 -10.34 -5.28
CA PRO A 79 9.80 -10.67 -3.88
C PRO A 79 8.64 -10.38 -2.94
N LEU A 80 7.81 -9.37 -3.24
CA LEU A 80 6.56 -9.09 -2.50
C LEU A 80 5.63 -10.30 -2.49
N ILE A 81 5.48 -10.95 -3.65
CA ILE A 81 4.58 -12.11 -3.81
C ILE A 81 5.15 -13.30 -3.06
N LYS A 82 6.44 -13.60 -3.27
CA LYS A 82 7.13 -14.71 -2.60
C LYS A 82 7.08 -14.55 -1.08
N SER A 83 7.47 -13.37 -0.58
CA SER A 83 7.41 -13.05 0.85
C SER A 83 6.00 -13.24 1.41
N SER A 84 5.00 -12.60 0.81
CA SER A 84 3.61 -12.65 1.26
C SER A 84 3.06 -14.08 1.29
N TYR A 85 3.24 -14.84 0.21
CA TYR A 85 2.81 -16.23 0.13
C TYR A 85 3.53 -17.11 1.16
N GLY A 86 4.86 -16.97 1.28
CA GLY A 86 5.66 -17.72 2.24
C GLY A 86 5.24 -17.45 3.67
N PHE A 87 4.92 -16.20 4.02
CA PHE A 87 4.40 -15.84 5.35
C PHE A 87 3.03 -16.46 5.63
N GLY A 88 2.16 -16.53 4.61
CA GLY A 88 0.87 -17.20 4.74
C GLY A 88 1.00 -18.72 4.87
N LYS A 89 1.79 -19.36 3.99
CA LYS A 89 2.01 -20.81 3.96
C LYS A 89 2.65 -21.35 5.24
N THR A 90 3.45 -20.53 5.92
CA THR A 90 4.19 -20.93 7.14
C THR A 90 3.51 -20.46 8.42
N ASP A 91 2.32 -19.86 8.35
CA ASP A 91 1.60 -19.28 9.51
C ASP A 91 2.41 -18.24 10.31
N LYS A 92 3.47 -17.68 9.72
CA LYS A 92 4.38 -16.72 10.35
C LYS A 92 3.81 -15.31 10.41
N CYS A 93 2.74 -15.03 9.68
CA CYS A 93 2.08 -13.72 9.70
C CYS A 93 0.80 -13.76 10.56
N PRO A 94 0.73 -13.01 11.68
CA PRO A 94 -0.47 -12.96 12.53
C PRO A 94 -1.72 -12.56 11.77
N TYR A 95 -1.57 -11.49 11.00
CA TYR A 95 -2.65 -10.89 10.26
C TYR A 95 -3.20 -11.86 9.21
N PHE A 96 -2.32 -12.62 8.55
CA PHE A 96 -2.75 -13.67 7.62
C PHE A 96 -3.43 -14.81 8.38
N TYR A 97 -2.78 -15.35 9.42
CA TYR A 97 -3.27 -16.47 10.19
C TYR A 97 -4.71 -16.26 10.67
N PHE A 98 -4.99 -15.09 11.25
CA PHE A 98 -6.31 -14.72 11.75
C PHE A 98 -7.28 -14.17 10.69
N SER A 99 -6.84 -13.89 9.45
CA SER A 99 -7.79 -13.40 8.42
C SER A 99 -8.87 -14.46 8.17
N ASP A 100 -10.15 -14.10 8.28
CA ASP A 100 -11.24 -15.00 7.95
C ASP A 100 -11.34 -15.13 6.44
N LEU A 101 -11.23 -14.01 5.73
CA LEU A 101 -11.22 -13.94 4.28
C LEU A 101 -9.99 -13.18 3.81
N VAL A 102 -9.32 -13.70 2.80
CA VAL A 102 -8.34 -12.95 2.01
C VAL A 102 -9.02 -12.51 0.73
N VAL A 103 -8.89 -11.23 0.39
CA VAL A 103 -9.34 -10.69 -0.89
C VAL A 103 -8.12 -10.39 -1.75
N GLY A 104 -8.10 -10.96 -2.95
CA GLY A 104 -7.10 -10.71 -3.97
C GLY A 104 -7.72 -10.15 -5.24
N GLU A 105 -6.87 -9.67 -6.13
CA GLU A 105 -7.27 -9.04 -7.39
C GLU A 105 -6.39 -9.53 -8.53
N THR A 106 -6.97 -9.70 -9.73
CA THR A 106 -6.22 -10.09 -10.94
C THR A 106 -5.40 -8.94 -11.53
N THR A 107 -4.48 -8.41 -10.73
CA THR A 107 -3.53 -7.35 -11.09
C THR A 107 -2.38 -7.93 -11.93
N CYS A 108 -1.23 -8.20 -11.32
CA CYS A 108 -0.11 -8.84 -12.03
C CYS A 108 -0.29 -10.36 -12.10
N ASP A 109 0.33 -10.99 -13.11
CA ASP A 109 0.25 -12.44 -13.32
C ASP A 109 0.71 -13.25 -12.11
N GLY A 110 1.76 -12.77 -11.43
CA GLY A 110 2.28 -13.40 -10.24
C GLY A 110 1.25 -13.49 -9.11
N LYS A 111 0.54 -12.39 -8.82
CA LYS A 111 -0.50 -12.37 -7.78
C LYS A 111 -1.68 -13.24 -8.18
N LYS A 112 -2.15 -13.09 -9.41
CA LYS A 112 -3.27 -13.86 -9.97
C LYS A 112 -3.08 -15.37 -9.78
N LYS A 113 -1.90 -15.90 -10.16
CA LYS A 113 -1.61 -17.34 -10.03
C LYS A 113 -1.30 -17.75 -8.58
N MET A 114 -0.64 -16.88 -7.80
CA MET A 114 -0.36 -17.14 -6.39
C MET A 114 -1.64 -17.34 -5.56
N TYR A 115 -2.72 -16.59 -5.86
CA TYR A 115 -3.99 -16.75 -5.15
C TYR A 115 -4.63 -18.13 -5.32
N GLU A 116 -4.39 -18.81 -6.45
CA GLU A 116 -4.89 -20.18 -6.66
C GLU A 116 -4.24 -21.16 -5.68
N TYR A 117 -2.93 -21.05 -5.45
CA TYR A 117 -2.24 -21.84 -4.42
C TYR A 117 -2.62 -21.42 -3.01
N MET A 118 -2.77 -20.12 -2.77
CA MET A 118 -3.21 -19.61 -1.46
C MET A 118 -4.60 -20.11 -1.08
N ALA A 119 -5.48 -20.32 -2.07
CA ALA A 119 -6.82 -20.83 -1.85
C ALA A 119 -6.84 -22.28 -1.31
N GLU A 120 -5.74 -23.03 -1.43
CA GLU A 120 -5.63 -24.39 -0.90
C GLU A 120 -5.58 -24.42 0.63
N PHE A 121 -5.13 -23.34 1.28
CA PHE A 121 -4.96 -23.27 2.74
C PHE A 121 -5.62 -22.05 3.39
N LYS A 122 -6.25 -21.18 2.61
CA LYS A 122 -6.98 -20.00 3.11
C LYS A 122 -8.23 -19.75 2.29
N ALA A 123 -9.27 -19.22 2.91
CA ALA A 123 -10.41 -18.73 2.16
C ALA A 123 -10.02 -17.46 1.40
N VAL A 124 -10.03 -17.55 0.06
CA VAL A 124 -9.65 -16.45 -0.84
C VAL A 124 -10.82 -16.09 -1.75
N HIS A 125 -11.14 -14.80 -1.85
CA HIS A 125 -12.02 -14.25 -2.87
C HIS A 125 -11.18 -13.42 -3.86
N VAL A 126 -11.23 -13.74 -5.15
CA VAL A 126 -10.45 -13.05 -6.18
C VAL A 126 -11.35 -12.18 -7.06
N MET A 127 -11.15 -10.87 -7.00
CA MET A 127 -11.83 -9.89 -7.85
C MET A 127 -11.13 -9.79 -9.22
N GLN A 128 -11.90 -9.80 -10.30
CA GLN A 128 -11.40 -9.58 -11.66
C GLN A 128 -11.26 -8.08 -11.95
N LEU A 129 -10.05 -7.54 -11.79
CA LEU A 129 -9.75 -6.15 -12.15
C LEU A 129 -9.71 -6.02 -13.69
N PRO A 130 -10.40 -5.03 -14.29
CA PRO A 130 -10.25 -4.75 -15.72
C PRO A 130 -8.84 -4.24 -16.03
N ASN A 131 -8.34 -4.52 -17.23
CA ASN A 131 -7.04 -4.01 -17.69
C ASN A 131 -7.11 -2.57 -18.23
N SER A 132 -8.30 -1.97 -18.26
CA SER A 132 -8.58 -0.60 -18.69
C SER A 132 -9.47 0.08 -17.64
N ALA A 133 -9.41 1.42 -17.58
CA ALA A 133 -10.28 2.24 -16.75
C ALA A 133 -11.03 3.32 -17.56
N SER A 134 -10.92 3.30 -18.89
CA SER A 134 -11.41 4.37 -19.77
C SER A 134 -12.73 4.06 -20.47
N ASP A 135 -13.22 2.83 -20.39
CA ASP A 135 -14.40 2.38 -21.12
C ASP A 135 -15.51 1.86 -20.19
N ASP A 136 -16.76 1.99 -20.65
CA ASP A 136 -17.95 1.61 -19.89
C ASP A 136 -18.00 0.12 -19.56
N ALA A 137 -17.42 -0.75 -20.39
CA ALA A 137 -17.42 -2.19 -20.14
C ALA A 137 -16.49 -2.55 -18.98
N SER A 138 -15.31 -1.93 -18.91
CA SER A 138 -14.39 -2.04 -17.78
C SER A 138 -15.02 -1.50 -16.50
N ARG A 139 -15.68 -0.34 -16.57
CA ARG A 139 -16.43 0.24 -15.44
C ARG A 139 -17.54 -0.71 -14.94
N ALA A 140 -18.33 -1.25 -15.86
CA ALA A 140 -19.40 -2.19 -15.55
C ALA A 140 -18.88 -3.50 -14.93
N LEU A 141 -17.78 -4.05 -15.46
CA LEU A 141 -17.12 -5.22 -14.88
C LEU A 141 -16.70 -4.95 -13.44
N TRP A 142 -16.04 -3.82 -13.18
CA TRP A 142 -15.58 -3.49 -11.84
C TRP A 142 -16.73 -3.27 -10.86
N LYS A 143 -17.81 -2.57 -11.26
CA LYS A 143 -19.03 -2.44 -10.45
C LYS A 143 -19.63 -3.80 -10.10
N ALA A 144 -19.71 -4.71 -11.07
CA ALA A 144 -20.19 -6.07 -10.84
C ALA A 144 -19.28 -6.86 -9.88
N GLU A 145 -17.97 -6.62 -9.89
CA GLU A 145 -17.06 -7.25 -8.93
C GLU A 145 -17.19 -6.71 -7.50
N ILE A 146 -17.45 -5.43 -7.33
CA ILE A 146 -17.73 -4.85 -6.00
C ILE A 146 -19.00 -5.50 -5.40
N LEU A 147 -20.04 -5.69 -6.21
CA LEU A 147 -21.27 -6.39 -5.78
C LEU A 147 -21.02 -7.87 -5.46
N ARG A 148 -20.17 -8.56 -6.24
CA ARG A 148 -19.76 -9.95 -5.95
C ARG A 148 -18.95 -10.04 -4.65
N LEU A 149 -18.07 -9.09 -4.38
CA LEU A 149 -17.35 -9.01 -3.12
C LEU A 149 -18.30 -8.79 -1.95
N GLN A 150 -19.26 -7.86 -2.07
CA GLN A 150 -20.28 -7.66 -1.03
C GLN A 150 -20.99 -8.97 -0.72
N LYS A 151 -21.47 -9.68 -1.73
CA LYS A 151 -22.17 -10.95 -1.52
C LYS A 151 -21.28 -11.98 -0.81
N ALA A 152 -20.01 -12.08 -1.21
CA ALA A 152 -19.05 -12.98 -0.56
C ALA A 152 -18.79 -12.62 0.91
N VAL A 153 -18.74 -11.34 1.25
CA VAL A 153 -18.58 -10.83 2.61
C VAL A 153 -19.84 -11.11 3.45
N GLU A 154 -21.03 -10.82 2.92
CA GLU A 154 -22.32 -11.09 3.58
C GLU A 154 -22.49 -12.59 3.87
N ASP A 155 -22.24 -13.44 2.88
CA ASP A 155 -22.37 -14.90 3.02
C ASP A 155 -21.36 -15.45 4.04
N ARG A 156 -20.16 -14.89 4.07
CA ARG A 156 -19.10 -15.35 4.98
C ARG A 156 -19.36 -14.96 6.43
N PHE A 157 -19.84 -13.75 6.67
CA PHE A 157 -20.02 -13.21 8.02
C PHE A 157 -21.45 -13.31 8.53
N GLY A 158 -22.41 -13.64 7.67
CA GLY A 158 -23.83 -13.69 8.03
C GLY A 158 -24.43 -12.32 8.33
N THR A 159 -23.78 -11.25 7.88
CA THR A 159 -24.18 -9.85 8.14
C THR A 159 -24.56 -9.19 6.82
N PRO A 160 -25.84 -8.87 6.57
CA PRO A 160 -26.25 -8.10 5.40
C PRO A 160 -25.65 -6.69 5.41
N ILE A 161 -25.12 -6.24 4.28
CA ILE A 161 -24.58 -4.88 4.11
C ILE A 161 -25.68 -3.98 3.56
N THR A 162 -26.19 -3.09 4.41
CA THR A 162 -27.16 -2.06 3.97
C THR A 162 -26.44 -0.90 3.30
N GLU A 163 -27.16 -0.17 2.43
CA GLU A 163 -26.61 1.05 1.82
C GLU A 163 -26.20 2.08 2.87
N ALA A 164 -26.97 2.21 3.97
CA ALA A 164 -26.65 3.12 5.07
C ALA A 164 -25.31 2.75 5.74
N ALA A 165 -25.11 1.47 6.07
CA ALA A 165 -23.85 0.99 6.65
C ALA A 165 -22.67 1.20 5.67
N LEU A 166 -22.90 0.98 4.37
CA LEU A 166 -21.87 1.21 3.36
C LEU A 166 -21.52 2.71 3.23
N ARG A 167 -22.52 3.59 3.32
CA ARG A 167 -22.31 5.05 3.31
C ARG A 167 -21.54 5.52 4.55
N GLU A 168 -21.84 4.98 5.72
CA GLU A 168 -21.07 5.25 6.95
C GLU A 168 -19.61 4.78 6.82
N ALA A 169 -19.39 3.59 6.26
CA ALA A 169 -18.05 3.07 6.00
C ALA A 169 -17.27 3.94 5.00
N ILE A 170 -17.93 4.44 3.95
CA ILE A 170 -17.36 5.41 3.00
C ILE A 170 -16.91 6.68 3.71
N ILE A 171 -17.76 7.29 4.53
CA ILE A 171 -17.44 8.52 5.28
C ILE A 171 -16.26 8.27 6.21
N LEU A 172 -16.28 7.18 6.99
CA LEU A 172 -15.18 6.82 7.89
C LEU A 172 -13.87 6.65 7.12
N LYS A 173 -13.89 5.91 6.00
CA LYS A 173 -12.68 5.71 5.19
C LYS A 173 -12.17 6.97 4.52
N ASN A 174 -13.06 7.85 4.08
CA ASN A 174 -12.65 9.15 3.55
C ASN A 174 -12.03 10.04 4.63
N ARG A 175 -12.52 9.99 5.88
CA ARG A 175 -11.86 10.67 7.01
C ARG A 175 -10.46 10.12 7.24
N GLU A 176 -10.27 8.80 7.22
CA GLU A 176 -8.95 8.16 7.33
C GLU A 176 -8.01 8.57 6.18
N ARG A 177 -8.48 8.53 4.93
CA ARG A 177 -7.71 8.98 3.76
C ARG A 177 -7.25 10.43 3.88
N ARG A 178 -8.17 11.32 4.27
CA ARG A 178 -7.87 12.74 4.49
C ARG A 178 -6.86 12.94 5.62
N ALA A 179 -6.97 12.21 6.73
CA ALA A 179 -6.02 12.29 7.84
C ALA A 179 -4.63 11.78 7.46
N LEU A 180 -4.56 10.65 6.76
CA LEU A 180 -3.30 10.13 6.20
C LEU A 180 -2.67 11.14 5.23
N ALA A 181 -3.46 11.67 4.29
CA ALA A 181 -3.02 12.71 3.36
C ALA A 181 -2.54 13.96 4.08
N ASN A 182 -3.28 14.43 5.08
CA ASN A 182 -2.89 15.57 5.89
C ASN A 182 -1.51 15.35 6.55
N PHE A 183 -1.27 14.14 7.08
CA PHE A 183 0.00 13.79 7.70
C PHE A 183 1.14 13.69 6.68
N TYR A 184 1.06 12.83 5.65
CA TYR A 184 2.22 12.66 4.76
C TYR A 184 2.51 13.90 3.89
N ARG A 185 1.52 14.78 3.69
CA ARG A 185 1.73 16.10 3.05
C ARG A 185 2.58 17.06 3.87
N VAL A 186 2.94 16.76 5.12
CA VAL A 186 4.02 17.50 5.80
C VAL A 186 5.36 17.41 5.03
N GLY A 187 5.53 16.41 4.16
CA GLY A 187 6.66 16.34 3.22
C GLY A 187 6.70 17.46 2.18
N GLN A 188 5.59 18.16 1.95
CA GLN A 188 5.54 19.35 1.08
C GLN A 188 6.23 20.58 1.70
N LEU A 189 6.46 20.58 3.02
CA LEU A 189 7.16 21.66 3.70
C LEU A 189 8.61 21.78 3.19
N ASN A 190 9.06 23.02 2.98
CA ASN A 190 10.38 23.31 2.44
C ASN A 190 11.05 24.46 3.23
N PRO A 191 12.15 24.23 3.97
CA PRO A 191 12.87 22.96 4.15
C PRO A 191 12.02 21.85 4.81
N PRO A 192 12.33 20.55 4.60
CA PRO A 192 11.54 19.45 5.16
C PRO A 192 11.39 19.50 6.69
N ALA A 193 10.21 19.13 7.19
CA ALA A 193 9.95 19.02 8.64
C ALA A 193 10.36 17.66 9.22
N LEU A 194 10.20 16.60 8.44
CA LEU A 194 10.50 15.21 8.80
C LEU A 194 11.27 14.53 7.68
N SER A 195 11.99 13.46 8.04
CA SER A 195 12.59 12.56 7.05
C SER A 195 11.48 11.77 6.35
N GLY A 196 11.72 11.37 5.11
CA GLY A 196 10.85 10.43 4.40
C GLY A 196 10.80 9.07 5.11
N SER A 197 11.87 8.67 5.78
CA SER A 197 11.87 7.48 6.64
C SER A 197 10.85 7.59 7.78
N ASP A 198 10.75 8.74 8.45
CA ASP A 198 9.79 8.92 9.54
C ASP A 198 8.35 9.04 9.03
N ILE A 199 8.14 9.73 7.89
CA ILE A 199 6.84 9.76 7.22
C ILE A 199 6.40 8.33 6.88
N LEU A 200 7.28 7.55 6.26
CA LEU A 200 6.99 6.18 5.86
C LEU A 200 6.67 5.27 7.05
N LYS A 201 7.41 5.38 8.16
CA LYS A 201 7.12 4.61 9.39
C LYS A 201 5.71 4.86 9.90
N VAL A 202 5.27 6.12 9.92
CA VAL A 202 3.92 6.47 10.40
C VAL A 202 2.85 5.97 9.42
N VAL A 203 3.02 6.22 8.12
CA VAL A 203 2.06 5.79 7.08
C VAL A 203 1.95 4.26 7.04
N TYR A 204 3.07 3.55 7.10
CA TYR A 204 3.08 2.08 7.15
C TYR A 204 2.46 1.58 8.46
N GLY A 205 2.83 2.15 9.61
CA GLY A 205 2.30 1.79 10.92
C GLY A 205 0.78 1.98 11.05
N ALA A 206 0.22 3.02 10.41
CA ALA A 206 -1.22 3.26 10.38
C ALA A 206 -2.03 2.08 9.78
N THR A 207 -1.40 1.27 8.93
CA THR A 207 -2.02 0.07 8.33
C THR A 207 -2.40 -0.98 9.38
N PHE A 208 -1.70 -1.01 10.52
CA PHE A 208 -1.91 -1.97 11.60
C PHE A 208 -2.74 -1.41 12.76
N ARG A 209 -3.34 -0.22 12.59
CA ARG A 209 -4.23 0.41 13.57
C ARG A 209 -5.69 0.16 13.17
N PHE A 210 -6.38 -0.64 13.99
CA PHE A 210 -7.76 -1.08 13.75
C PHE A 210 -8.82 -0.12 14.28
N ASP A 211 -8.53 0.62 15.36
CA ASP A 211 -9.36 1.75 15.78
C ASP A 211 -9.12 2.93 14.83
N LYS A 212 -10.02 3.08 13.85
CA LYS A 212 -9.92 4.11 12.82
C LYS A 212 -10.20 5.50 13.35
N ALA A 213 -11.08 5.66 14.34
CA ALA A 213 -11.40 6.97 14.89
C ALA A 213 -10.19 7.52 15.66
N ALA A 214 -9.61 6.72 16.54
CA ALA A 214 -8.39 7.11 17.27
C ALA A 214 -7.22 7.38 16.31
N LEU A 215 -7.02 6.53 15.29
CA LEU A 215 -5.99 6.76 14.27
C LEU A 215 -6.17 8.10 13.54
N ILE A 216 -7.40 8.45 13.16
CA ILE A 216 -7.71 9.72 12.47
C ILE A 216 -7.29 10.91 13.33
N ASP A 217 -7.65 10.90 14.62
CA ASP A 217 -7.34 11.99 15.53
C ASP A 217 -5.82 12.09 15.77
N GLU A 218 -5.15 10.96 16.02
CA GLU A 218 -3.70 10.90 16.19
C GLU A 218 -2.92 11.44 14.98
N LEU A 219 -3.33 11.09 13.76
CA LEU A 219 -2.68 11.55 12.53
C LEU A 219 -2.82 13.07 12.35
N ASN A 220 -4.00 13.62 12.63
CA ASN A 220 -4.22 15.07 12.53
C ASN A 220 -3.42 15.82 13.61
N ASP A 221 -3.47 15.35 14.86
CA ASP A 221 -2.70 15.92 15.96
C ASP A 221 -1.20 15.89 15.70
N MET A 222 -0.70 14.80 15.10
CA MET A 222 0.71 14.69 14.73
C MET A 222 1.06 15.66 13.61
N ALA A 223 0.23 15.78 12.57
CA ALA A 223 0.46 16.70 11.46
C ALA A 223 0.48 18.16 11.93
N ASP A 224 -0.47 18.56 12.78
CA ASP A 224 -0.58 19.92 13.31
C ASP A 224 0.61 20.27 14.21
N ARG A 225 1.03 19.32 15.06
CA ARG A 225 2.22 19.47 15.89
C ARG A 225 3.49 19.64 15.07
N VAL A 226 3.66 18.85 14.01
CA VAL A 226 4.81 18.96 13.10
C VAL A 226 4.82 20.32 12.40
N ARG A 227 3.66 20.80 11.92
CA ARG A 227 3.56 22.14 11.29
C ARG A 227 3.86 23.27 12.27
N LEU A 228 3.36 23.20 13.50
CA LEU A 228 3.67 24.18 14.54
C LEU A 228 5.17 24.22 14.84
N GLN A 229 5.78 23.06 15.08
CA GLN A 229 7.22 22.95 15.32
C GLN A 229 8.04 23.50 14.13
N TRP A 230 7.58 23.27 12.91
CA TRP A 230 8.20 23.81 11.71
C TRP A 230 8.11 25.35 11.67
N GLN A 231 6.98 25.95 12.06
CA GLN A 231 6.82 27.40 12.19
C GLN A 231 7.74 27.99 13.27
N GLU A 232 7.96 27.27 14.37
CA GLU A 232 8.91 27.61 15.46
C GLU A 232 10.39 27.42 15.07
N GLY A 233 10.68 26.94 13.85
CA GLY A 233 12.02 26.81 13.30
C GLY A 233 12.65 25.43 13.43
N LYS A 234 11.94 24.40 13.94
CA LYS A 234 12.41 23.01 13.92
C LYS A 234 12.24 22.44 12.51
N ARG A 235 13.33 22.41 11.75
CA ARG A 235 13.36 21.99 10.34
C ARG A 235 14.62 21.18 10.08
N LEU A 236 14.55 20.28 9.11
CA LEU A 236 15.73 19.61 8.58
C LEU A 236 16.53 20.55 7.69
N ALA A 237 17.82 20.25 7.52
CA ALA A 237 18.67 20.99 6.60
C ALA A 237 18.15 20.86 5.16
N ALA A 238 18.24 21.94 4.39
CA ALA A 238 17.93 21.91 2.97
C ALA A 238 18.89 20.96 2.23
N ARG A 239 18.31 20.08 1.41
CA ARG A 239 18.96 19.04 0.61
C ARG A 239 18.08 18.78 -0.62
N PRO A 240 18.61 18.17 -1.70
CA PRO A 240 17.80 17.76 -2.84
C PRO A 240 16.58 16.93 -2.42
N ARG A 241 15.41 17.30 -2.94
CA ARG A 241 14.09 16.78 -2.60
C ARG A 241 13.71 15.67 -3.58
N ILE A 242 13.58 14.45 -3.08
CA ILE A 242 13.37 13.27 -3.91
C ILE A 242 11.95 12.76 -3.76
N LEU A 243 11.25 12.63 -4.88
CA LEU A 243 9.97 11.94 -4.96
C LEU A 243 10.20 10.48 -5.35
N ILE A 244 9.59 9.55 -4.61
CA ILE A 244 9.62 8.13 -4.95
C ILE A 244 8.35 7.73 -5.69
N THR A 245 8.50 7.01 -6.80
CA THR A 245 7.41 6.33 -7.54
C THR A 245 7.73 4.84 -7.71
N GLY A 246 6.80 4.08 -8.29
CA GLY A 246 7.00 2.68 -8.65
C GLY A 246 6.22 1.70 -7.76
N CYS A 247 6.87 0.58 -7.45
CA CYS A 247 6.35 -0.46 -6.56
C CYS A 247 6.13 0.07 -5.12
N PRO A 248 5.22 -0.55 -4.34
CA PRO A 248 5.07 -0.22 -2.92
C PRO A 248 6.38 -0.43 -2.15
N ILE A 249 6.62 0.41 -1.16
CA ILE A 249 7.79 0.36 -0.28
C ILE A 249 7.35 0.10 1.16
N GLY A 250 8.12 -0.73 1.86
CA GLY A 250 8.05 -1.01 3.29
C GLY A 250 9.11 -2.05 3.65
N GLY A 251 9.39 -2.26 4.92
CA GLY A 251 10.36 -3.26 5.41
C GLY A 251 11.70 -3.21 4.68
N ALA A 252 12.13 -4.34 4.08
CA ALA A 252 13.43 -4.42 3.40
C ALA A 252 13.57 -3.47 2.20
N ALA A 253 12.46 -3.09 1.55
CA ALA A 253 12.49 -2.10 0.46
C ALA A 253 12.77 -0.66 0.97
N GLU A 254 12.64 -0.40 2.28
CA GLU A 254 12.98 0.89 2.89
C GLU A 254 14.47 1.23 2.78
N LYS A 255 15.33 0.25 2.46
CA LYS A 255 16.75 0.48 2.18
C LYS A 255 16.97 1.52 1.07
N VAL A 256 16.03 1.69 0.14
CA VAL A 256 16.11 2.73 -0.90
C VAL A 256 15.95 4.12 -0.30
N VAL A 257 14.97 4.29 0.60
CA VAL A 257 14.72 5.55 1.31
C VAL A 257 15.96 5.93 2.12
N LYS A 258 16.48 4.97 2.88
CA LYS A 258 17.71 5.16 3.67
C LYS A 258 18.90 5.54 2.79
N ALA A 259 19.11 4.86 1.67
CA ALA A 259 20.21 5.19 0.77
C ALA A 259 20.09 6.62 0.21
N ILE A 260 18.89 7.11 -0.08
CA ILE A 260 18.68 8.50 -0.51
C ILE A 260 19.05 9.49 0.60
N GLU A 261 18.58 9.24 1.82
CA GLU A 261 18.77 10.16 2.95
C GLU A 261 20.22 10.17 3.47
N ASP A 262 20.87 9.01 3.49
CA ASP A 262 22.27 8.85 3.90
C ASP A 262 23.24 9.49 2.90
N ASN A 263 22.88 9.55 1.61
CA ASN A 263 23.67 10.18 0.56
C ASN A 263 23.30 11.64 0.29
N GLY A 264 22.60 12.29 1.23
CA GLY A 264 22.42 13.74 1.21
C GLY A 264 21.19 14.25 0.46
N GLY A 265 20.22 13.39 0.12
CA GLY A 265 18.87 13.81 -0.29
C GLY A 265 17.87 13.79 0.87
N TRP A 266 16.63 14.22 0.60
CA TRP A 266 15.47 13.93 1.44
C TRP A 266 14.37 13.30 0.60
N VAL A 267 13.82 12.16 1.02
CA VAL A 267 12.59 11.66 0.41
C VAL A 267 11.43 12.50 0.93
N VAL A 268 10.72 13.18 0.04
CA VAL A 268 9.66 14.12 0.42
C VAL A 268 8.26 13.58 0.19
N GLY A 269 8.10 12.55 -0.65
CA GLY A 269 6.79 11.96 -0.95
C GLY A 269 6.89 10.58 -1.60
N PHE A 270 5.76 9.86 -1.58
CA PHE A 270 5.62 8.51 -2.12
C PHE A 270 4.38 8.43 -3.02
N GLU A 271 4.58 8.39 -4.35
CA GLU A 271 3.50 8.28 -5.34
C GLU A 271 2.89 6.87 -5.37
N ASN A 272 3.57 5.85 -4.86
CA ASN A 272 3.18 4.45 -4.94
C ASN A 272 2.01 4.04 -4.01
N CYS A 273 1.67 2.74 -4.01
CA CYS A 273 0.56 2.18 -3.23
C CYS A 273 0.75 2.25 -1.70
N THR A 274 1.96 2.55 -1.19
CA THR A 274 2.16 2.79 0.25
C THR A 274 1.73 4.22 0.63
N GLY A 275 1.75 5.16 -0.31
CA GLY A 275 1.41 6.56 -0.08
C GLY A 275 0.21 7.03 -0.90
N ALA A 276 0.48 7.89 -1.88
CA ALA A 276 -0.53 8.71 -2.55
C ALA A 276 -1.58 7.89 -3.32
N LYS A 277 -1.19 6.84 -4.06
CA LYS A 277 -2.14 6.01 -4.84
C LYS A 277 -3.28 5.43 -4.01
N ALA A 278 -3.04 5.14 -2.73
CA ALA A 278 -4.04 4.55 -1.85
C ALA A 278 -5.00 5.60 -1.24
N THR A 279 -4.54 6.85 -1.15
CA THR A 279 -5.08 7.84 -0.20
C THR A 279 -5.59 9.12 -0.85
N GLU A 280 -4.96 9.60 -1.93
CA GLU A 280 -5.22 10.94 -2.46
C GLU A 280 -6.67 11.16 -2.91
N ARG A 281 -7.26 10.14 -3.54
CA ARG A 281 -8.64 10.20 -4.00
C ARG A 281 -9.60 9.57 -3.01
N CYS A 282 -10.56 10.37 -2.54
CA CYS A 282 -11.71 9.91 -1.76
C CYS A 282 -12.81 9.32 -2.64
N VAL A 283 -13.67 8.52 -2.03
CA VAL A 283 -14.93 8.06 -2.63
C VAL A 283 -15.93 9.21 -2.57
N GLU A 284 -16.73 9.43 -3.61
CA GLU A 284 -17.79 10.44 -3.54
C GLU A 284 -18.84 10.06 -2.48
N GLU A 285 -19.16 10.98 -1.56
CA GLU A 285 -20.05 10.69 -0.42
C GLU A 285 -21.54 10.81 -0.80
N THR A 286 -21.83 11.37 -1.98
CA THR A 286 -23.18 11.58 -2.52
C THR A 286 -23.46 10.66 -3.74
N GLY A 287 -24.73 10.46 -4.07
CA GLY A 287 -25.15 9.60 -5.19
C GLY A 287 -25.16 8.10 -4.88
N ASP A 288 -25.08 7.29 -5.94
CA ASP A 288 -25.04 5.82 -5.88
C ASP A 288 -23.68 5.34 -5.32
N VAL A 289 -23.73 4.62 -4.20
CA VAL A 289 -22.52 4.21 -3.47
C VAL A 289 -21.63 3.27 -4.29
N TYR A 290 -22.21 2.43 -5.14
CA TYR A 290 -21.44 1.49 -5.94
C TYR A 290 -20.75 2.19 -7.11
N ASP A 291 -21.44 3.12 -7.78
CA ASP A 291 -20.80 3.99 -8.78
C ASP A 291 -19.64 4.78 -8.18
N ALA A 292 -19.84 5.40 -7.01
CA ALA A 292 -18.80 6.16 -6.33
C ALA A 292 -17.57 5.30 -5.97
N LEU A 293 -17.80 4.08 -5.45
CA LEU A 293 -16.73 3.12 -5.17
C LEU A 293 -16.02 2.71 -6.47
N THR A 294 -16.77 2.33 -7.50
CA THR A 294 -16.22 1.94 -8.80
C THR A 294 -15.29 3.03 -9.34
N ASP A 295 -15.74 4.28 -9.37
CA ASP A 295 -14.99 5.39 -9.94
C ASP A 295 -13.74 5.73 -9.12
N LYS A 296 -13.81 5.68 -7.79
CA LYS A 296 -12.64 5.89 -6.93
C LYS A 296 -11.57 4.83 -7.14
N TYR A 297 -11.97 3.55 -7.20
CA TYR A 297 -11.01 2.46 -7.23
C TYR A 297 -10.41 2.28 -8.63
N LEU A 298 -11.15 2.52 -9.71
CA LEU A 298 -10.58 2.54 -11.07
C LEU A 298 -9.66 3.73 -11.34
N ALA A 299 -9.74 4.79 -10.54
CA ALA A 299 -8.85 5.95 -10.66
C ALA A 299 -7.43 5.73 -10.09
N ILE A 300 -7.14 4.56 -9.52
CA ILE A 300 -5.81 4.25 -8.99
C ILE A 300 -4.83 4.07 -10.16
N GLY A 301 -3.80 4.91 -10.23
CA GLY A 301 -2.74 4.87 -11.26
C GLY A 301 -1.76 3.68 -11.13
N CYS A 302 -2.26 2.45 -11.17
CA CYS A 302 -1.45 1.23 -11.15
C CYS A 302 -0.99 0.85 -12.56
N SER A 303 0.26 0.39 -12.70
CA SER A 303 0.83 -0.08 -13.98
C SER A 303 0.14 -1.31 -14.60
N CYS A 304 -0.81 -1.92 -13.89
CA CYS A 304 -1.65 -3.00 -14.42
C CYS A 304 -2.83 -2.49 -15.28
N ILE A 305 -3.12 -1.19 -15.25
CA ILE A 305 -4.14 -0.55 -16.09
C ILE A 305 -3.47 0.05 -17.33
N SER A 306 -4.09 -0.06 -18.49
CA SER A 306 -3.56 0.44 -19.76
C SER A 306 -4.65 1.08 -20.63
N PRO A 307 -4.45 2.32 -21.14
CA PRO A 307 -3.36 3.24 -20.79
C PRO A 307 -3.48 3.76 -19.33
N ASN A 308 -2.38 4.27 -18.77
CA ASN A 308 -2.27 4.63 -17.35
C ASN A 308 -2.07 6.15 -17.12
N ASP A 309 -2.90 6.96 -17.76
CA ASP A 309 -2.77 8.43 -17.67
C ASP A 309 -3.02 8.96 -16.25
N GLN A 310 -3.74 8.19 -15.41
CA GLN A 310 -3.96 8.51 -14.00
C GLN A 310 -2.63 8.56 -13.22
N ARG A 311 -1.70 7.63 -13.48
CA ARG A 311 -0.36 7.64 -12.85
C ARG A 311 0.43 8.87 -13.28
N LEU A 312 0.39 9.23 -14.56
CA LEU A 312 1.12 10.40 -15.08
C LEU A 312 0.60 11.71 -14.47
N SER A 313 -0.72 11.81 -14.32
CA SER A 313 -1.38 12.99 -13.73
C SER A 313 -1.01 13.14 -12.25
N LEU A 314 -1.16 12.06 -11.46
CA LEU A 314 -0.79 12.07 -10.04
C LEU A 314 0.69 12.36 -9.84
N LEU A 315 1.57 11.73 -10.61
CA LEU A 315 3.00 11.97 -10.51
C LEU A 315 3.36 13.44 -10.79
N SER A 316 2.73 14.06 -11.79
CA SER A 316 2.96 15.48 -12.10
C SER A 316 2.53 16.38 -10.96
N GLN A 317 1.31 16.17 -10.47
CA GLN A 317 0.79 16.91 -9.32
C GLN A 317 1.75 16.81 -8.13
N MET A 318 2.25 15.61 -7.84
CA MET A 318 3.19 15.41 -6.73
C MET A 318 4.56 16.04 -6.98
N VAL A 319 5.09 16.01 -8.21
CA VAL A 319 6.36 16.71 -8.54
C VAL A 319 6.24 18.20 -8.20
N ASP A 320 5.12 18.83 -8.59
CA ASP A 320 4.87 20.25 -8.35
C ASP A 320 4.64 20.54 -6.85
N GLU A 321 3.68 19.85 -6.22
CA GLU A 321 3.28 20.10 -4.83
C GLU A 321 4.42 19.82 -3.83
N TYR A 322 5.22 18.79 -4.10
CA TYR A 322 6.36 18.43 -3.25
C TYR A 322 7.65 19.13 -3.64
N GLN A 323 7.64 19.95 -4.71
CA GLN A 323 8.82 20.67 -5.20
C GLN A 323 10.00 19.71 -5.37
N ALA A 324 9.79 18.63 -6.13
CA ALA A 324 10.78 17.58 -6.27
C ALA A 324 11.94 18.02 -7.18
N ASP A 325 13.17 17.88 -6.70
CA ASP A 325 14.39 18.10 -7.49
C ASP A 325 14.74 16.86 -8.33
N GLY A 326 14.24 15.68 -7.95
CA GLY A 326 14.45 14.45 -8.71
C GLY A 326 13.44 13.36 -8.36
N VAL A 327 13.27 12.41 -9.29
CA VAL A 327 12.37 11.26 -9.15
C VAL A 327 13.18 9.96 -9.15
N VAL A 328 12.93 9.11 -8.14
CA VAL A 328 13.46 7.75 -8.06
C VAL A 328 12.31 6.75 -8.23
N ASP A 329 12.32 6.01 -9.34
CA ASP A 329 11.37 4.93 -9.62
C ASP A 329 11.92 3.61 -9.06
N VAL A 330 11.25 3.10 -8.03
CA VAL A 330 11.64 1.86 -7.35
C VAL A 330 10.88 0.69 -7.95
N ILE A 331 11.60 -0.26 -8.51
CA ILE A 331 11.06 -1.44 -9.18
C ILE A 331 11.49 -2.66 -8.38
N LEU A 332 10.52 -3.47 -7.93
CA LEU A 332 10.86 -4.78 -7.37
C LEU A 332 11.21 -5.73 -8.52
N GLN A 333 12.26 -6.53 -8.35
CA GLN A 333 12.66 -7.55 -9.34
C GLN A 333 11.46 -8.37 -9.82
N ALA A 334 11.41 -8.64 -11.13
CA ALA A 334 10.31 -9.35 -11.80
C ALA A 334 8.92 -8.67 -11.69
N CYS A 335 8.86 -7.38 -11.33
CA CYS A 335 7.63 -6.58 -11.45
C CYS A 335 7.51 -5.98 -12.86
N HIS A 336 7.12 -6.81 -13.84
CA HIS A 336 7.15 -6.45 -15.25
C HIS A 336 6.31 -5.22 -15.61
N THR A 337 5.11 -5.07 -15.04
CA THR A 337 4.22 -3.95 -15.40
C THR A 337 4.86 -2.59 -15.06
N TYR A 338 5.43 -2.46 -13.87
CA TYR A 338 6.15 -1.25 -13.47
C TYR A 338 7.47 -1.08 -14.25
N ALA A 339 8.22 -2.17 -14.46
CA ALA A 339 9.48 -2.12 -15.19
C ALA A 339 9.31 -1.64 -16.65
N VAL A 340 8.30 -2.16 -17.35
CA VAL A 340 8.00 -1.77 -18.74
C VAL A 340 7.49 -0.33 -18.80
N GLU A 341 6.63 0.08 -17.87
CA GLU A 341 6.08 1.44 -17.81
C GLU A 341 7.13 2.50 -17.45
N SER A 342 8.22 2.13 -16.78
CA SER A 342 9.28 3.03 -16.31
C SER A 342 9.86 3.96 -17.40
N LEU A 343 9.93 3.49 -18.66
CA LEU A 343 10.38 4.34 -19.77
C LEU A 343 9.40 5.49 -20.07
N ALA A 344 8.09 5.22 -20.00
CA ALA A 344 7.07 6.25 -20.18
C ALA A 344 7.13 7.27 -19.04
N ILE A 345 7.30 6.80 -17.80
CA ILE A 345 7.48 7.67 -16.62
C ILE A 345 8.71 8.56 -16.78
N LYS A 346 9.87 8.00 -17.16
CA LYS A 346 11.09 8.77 -17.42
C LYS A 346 10.86 9.88 -18.43
N ARG A 347 10.21 9.55 -19.57
CA ARG A 347 9.93 10.51 -20.63
C ARG A 347 9.01 11.61 -20.13
N HIS A 348 7.94 11.24 -19.42
CA HIS A 348 6.98 12.18 -18.86
C HIS A 348 7.64 13.17 -17.89
N VAL A 349 8.40 12.67 -16.90
CA VAL A 349 9.10 13.51 -15.92
C VAL A 349 10.07 14.47 -16.62
N ARG A 350 10.88 13.97 -17.57
CA ARG A 350 11.84 14.80 -18.30
C ARG A 350 11.19 15.83 -19.21
N GLN A 351 10.08 15.49 -19.87
CA GLN A 351 9.44 16.37 -20.85
C GLN A 351 8.54 17.42 -20.21
N GLN A 352 7.85 17.09 -19.12
CA GLN A 352 6.88 17.97 -18.48
C GLN A 352 7.50 18.82 -17.37
N HIS A 353 8.51 18.29 -16.68
CA HIS A 353 9.06 18.92 -15.46
C HIS A 353 10.55 19.25 -15.56
N ASP A 354 11.26 18.73 -16.57
CA ASP A 354 12.70 18.90 -16.78
C ASP A 354 13.60 18.50 -15.59
N ILE A 355 13.07 17.67 -14.67
CA ILE A 355 13.83 17.19 -13.49
C ILE A 355 14.49 15.82 -13.72
N PRO A 356 15.60 15.53 -13.03
CA PRO A 356 16.24 14.22 -13.07
C PRO A 356 15.37 13.03 -12.66
N TYR A 357 15.66 11.90 -13.31
CA TYR A 357 14.97 10.63 -13.10
C TYR A 357 15.96 9.47 -13.11
N ILE A 358 15.81 8.55 -12.16
CA ILE A 358 16.51 7.25 -12.14
C ILE A 358 15.54 6.12 -11.79
N ALA A 359 15.70 4.98 -12.46
CA ALA A 359 15.00 3.74 -12.10
C ALA A 359 15.97 2.79 -11.36
N ILE A 360 15.54 2.28 -10.21
CA ILE A 360 16.31 1.35 -9.37
C ILE A 360 15.51 0.06 -9.24
N GLU A 361 16.07 -1.03 -9.77
CA GLU A 361 15.55 -2.37 -9.53
C GLU A 361 16.21 -2.96 -8.28
N THR A 362 15.42 -3.58 -7.40
CA THR A 362 15.89 -4.15 -6.13
C THR A 362 14.99 -5.30 -5.66
N ASP A 363 15.44 -6.03 -4.64
CA ASP A 363 14.66 -7.05 -3.93
C ASP A 363 14.65 -6.82 -2.40
N TYR A 364 14.22 -7.82 -1.62
CA TYR A 364 14.20 -7.74 -0.16
C TYR A 364 15.49 -8.23 0.51
N SER A 365 16.48 -8.69 -0.25
CA SER A 365 17.79 -9.06 0.28
C SER A 365 18.60 -7.81 0.66
N THR A 366 19.70 -7.98 1.40
CA THR A 366 20.64 -6.89 1.68
C THR A 366 21.84 -6.87 0.71
N ALA A 367 21.87 -7.76 -0.28
CA ALA A 367 23.05 -7.99 -1.11
C ALA A 367 23.37 -6.81 -2.05
N ASP A 368 22.36 -6.07 -2.49
CA ASP A 368 22.49 -4.96 -3.44
C ASP A 368 22.69 -3.58 -2.78
N ILE A 369 22.72 -3.48 -1.44
CA ILE A 369 22.79 -2.20 -0.71
C ILE A 369 23.99 -1.35 -1.16
N GLY A 370 25.16 -1.96 -1.34
CA GLY A 370 26.37 -1.24 -1.77
C GLY A 370 26.27 -0.68 -3.20
N GLN A 371 25.67 -1.45 -4.12
CA GLN A 371 25.43 -1.00 -5.49
C GLN A 371 24.38 0.11 -5.50
N LEU A 372 23.30 -0.06 -4.73
CA LEU A 372 22.22 0.89 -4.61
C LEU A 372 22.73 2.24 -4.06
N SER A 373 23.49 2.22 -2.98
CA SER A 373 24.07 3.42 -2.38
C SER A 373 24.95 4.19 -3.37
N THR A 374 25.82 3.50 -4.12
CA THR A 374 26.68 4.14 -5.13
C THR A 374 25.85 4.82 -6.23
N ARG A 375 24.80 4.15 -6.74
CA ARG A 375 23.94 4.70 -7.79
C ARG A 375 23.13 5.89 -7.32
N VAL A 376 22.64 5.84 -6.08
CA VAL A 376 21.89 6.93 -5.45
C VAL A 376 22.82 8.12 -5.18
N ALA A 377 24.02 7.90 -4.65
CA ALA A 377 25.01 8.95 -4.43
C ALA A 377 25.30 9.75 -5.71
N ALA A 378 25.62 9.04 -6.81
CA ALA A 378 25.86 9.68 -8.11
C ALA A 378 24.63 10.42 -8.66
N PHE A 379 23.41 9.95 -8.34
CA PHE A 379 22.18 10.65 -8.72
C PHE A 379 21.99 11.93 -7.92
N ILE A 380 22.23 11.90 -6.60
CA ILE A 380 22.13 13.08 -5.72
C ILE A 380 23.21 14.12 -6.06
N GLU A 381 24.45 13.70 -6.37
CA GLU A 381 25.54 14.62 -6.77
C GLU A 381 25.24 15.40 -8.07
N MET A 382 24.31 14.93 -8.88
CA MET A 382 23.89 15.58 -10.13
C MET A 382 22.79 16.65 -9.90
N LEU A 383 22.12 16.65 -8.74
CA LEU A 383 21.08 17.60 -8.35
C LEU A 383 21.70 18.84 -7.69
#